data_AF-A0A1V4Z9R3-F1
#
_entry.id   AF-A0A1V4Z9R3-F1
#
_cell.length_a   1.000
_cell.length_b   1.000
_cell.length_c   1.000
_cell.angle_alpha   90.00
_cell.angle_beta   90.00
_cell.angle_gamma   90.00
#
_symmetry.space_group_name_H-M   'P 1'
#
loop_
_entity.id
_entity.type
_entity.pdbx_description
1 polymer ?
#
loop_
_entity_poly.entity_id
_entity_poly.type
_entity_poly.pdbx_seq_one_letter_code
_entity_poly.pdbx_strand_id
1 'polypeptide(L)'
;MDGRLRAARTIATVALLLFATNYGYGLAHEAAHAAVIDALGGHVYGIYVNAFGTDAWTEHSVIAGAPGLVLVNLAGMGMTTLLAIVFAAAGQGLIAAFLSARTAIYALNYGPGTDISTVFAAAGSMAIALSLLIVVINIACICYAAAGNARVAAIRKRVIAGLSSS
;
A
#
# COMPACT_ATOMS: atom_id res chain seq x y z
N MET A 1 -14.20 -31.51 12.88
CA MET A 1 -13.07 -30.88 12.17
C MET A 1 -12.08 -30.37 13.22
N ASP A 2 -10.92 -31.02 13.32
CA ASP A 2 -9.96 -30.80 14.42
C ASP A 2 -9.47 -29.36 14.47
N GLY A 3 -9.24 -28.84 15.69
CA GLY A 3 -8.76 -27.48 15.92
C GLY A 3 -7.48 -27.14 15.14
N ARG A 4 -6.60 -28.13 14.94
CA ARG A 4 -5.37 -28.02 14.16
C ARG A 4 -5.61 -27.74 12.67
N LEU A 5 -6.57 -28.45 12.06
CA LEU A 5 -6.95 -28.26 10.65
C LEU A 5 -7.58 -26.88 10.42
N ARG A 6 -8.35 -26.36 11.37
CA ARG A 6 -8.87 -24.98 11.31
C ARG A 6 -7.74 -23.95 11.40
N ALA A 7 -6.83 -24.09 12.35
CA ALA A 7 -5.70 -23.19 12.50
C ALA A 7 -4.81 -23.16 11.26
N ALA A 8 -4.45 -24.33 10.71
CA ALA A 8 -3.64 -24.43 9.50
C ALA A 8 -4.29 -23.74 8.29
N ARG A 9 -5.61 -23.91 8.10
CA ARG A 9 -6.35 -23.22 7.03
C ARG A 9 -6.35 -21.71 7.21
N THR A 10 -6.55 -21.21 8.43
CA THR A 10 -6.50 -19.77 8.71
C THR A 10 -5.12 -19.19 8.38
N ILE A 11 -4.04 -19.85 8.83
CA ILE A 11 -2.67 -19.41 8.56
C ILE A 11 -2.41 -19.39 7.05
N ALA A 12 -2.75 -20.46 6.32
CA ALA A 12 -2.56 -20.54 4.88
C ALA A 12 -3.34 -19.43 4.15
N THR A 13 -4.58 -19.16 4.57
CA THR A 13 -5.41 -18.11 3.98
C THR A 13 -4.80 -16.72 4.19
N VAL A 14 -4.34 -16.43 5.42
CA VAL A 14 -3.68 -15.15 5.73
C VAL A 14 -2.38 -15.00 4.94
N ALA A 15 -1.56 -16.06 4.85
CA ALA A 15 -0.32 -16.03 4.09
C ALA A 15 -0.56 -15.77 2.60
N LEU A 16 -1.53 -16.46 1.99
CA LEU A 16 -1.91 -16.25 0.59
C LEU A 16 -2.46 -14.85 0.35
N LEU A 17 -3.26 -14.33 1.27
CA LEU A 17 -3.82 -12.97 1.17
C LEU A 17 -2.71 -11.92 1.22
N LEU A 18 -1.77 -12.04 2.16
CA LEU A 18 -0.63 -11.13 2.26
C LEU A 18 0.28 -11.22 1.04
N PHE A 19 0.53 -12.44 0.53
CA PHE A 19 1.29 -12.64 -0.69
C PHE A 19 0.63 -11.95 -1.90
N ALA A 20 -0.67 -12.21 -2.12
CA ALA A 20 -1.42 -11.59 -3.21
C ALA A 20 -1.49 -10.06 -3.07
N THR A 21 -1.65 -9.57 -1.84
CA THR A 21 -1.63 -8.13 -1.55
C THR A 21 -0.25 -7.53 -1.85
N ASN A 22 0.84 -8.23 -1.55
CA ASN A 22 2.19 -7.74 -1.78
C ASN A 22 2.54 -7.66 -3.26
N TYR A 23 2.14 -8.68 -4.04
CA TYR A 23 2.26 -8.64 -5.50
C TYR A 23 1.38 -7.53 -6.09
N GLY A 24 0.11 -7.46 -5.66
CA GLY A 24 -0.84 -6.44 -6.10
C GLY A 24 -0.40 -5.01 -5.75
N TYR A 25 0.28 -4.82 -4.61
CA TYR A 25 0.91 -3.55 -4.26
C TYR A 25 1.91 -3.12 -5.33
N GLY A 26 2.86 -4.00 -5.67
CA GLY A 26 3.91 -3.67 -6.65
C GLY A 26 3.29 -3.34 -8.00
N LEU A 27 2.33 -4.15 -8.45
CA LEU A 27 1.65 -3.93 -9.71
C LEU A 27 0.89 -2.60 -9.74
N ALA A 28 0.12 -2.29 -8.71
CA ALA A 28 -0.65 -1.05 -8.65
C ALA A 28 0.26 0.19 -8.52
N HIS A 29 1.38 0.07 -7.79
CA HIS A 29 2.38 1.12 -7.65
C HIS A 29 3.00 1.48 -8.99
N GLU A 30 3.51 0.49 -9.72
CA GLU A 30 4.12 0.71 -11.03
C GLU A 30 3.10 1.10 -12.10
N ALA A 31 1.87 0.56 -12.05
CA ALA A 31 0.81 0.97 -12.96
C ALA A 31 0.45 2.47 -12.80
N ALA A 32 0.55 3.02 -11.59
CA ALA A 32 0.33 4.43 -11.35
C ALA A 32 1.47 5.29 -11.92
N HIS A 33 2.72 4.85 -11.75
CA HIS A 33 3.88 5.47 -12.40
C HIS A 33 3.67 5.51 -13.91
N ALA A 34 3.37 4.37 -14.52
CA ALA A 34 3.12 4.22 -15.95
C ALA A 34 1.99 5.15 -16.46
N ALA A 35 0.87 5.22 -15.72
CA ALA A 35 -0.25 6.08 -16.09
C ALA A 35 0.13 7.58 -16.08
N VAL A 36 0.91 8.02 -15.10
CA VAL A 36 1.36 9.43 -15.05
C VAL A 36 2.43 9.73 -16.09
N ILE A 37 3.33 8.78 -16.37
CA ILE A 37 4.31 8.89 -17.46
C ILE A 37 3.62 9.12 -18.80
N ASP A 38 2.62 8.30 -19.13
CA ASP A 38 1.84 8.42 -20.37
C ASP A 38 1.08 9.76 -20.43
N ALA A 39 0.46 10.17 -19.33
CA ALA A 39 -0.24 11.45 -19.23
C ALA A 39 0.68 12.68 -19.40
N LEU A 40 1.98 12.54 -19.08
CA LEU A 40 2.99 13.58 -19.28
C LEU A 40 3.64 13.51 -20.68
N GLY A 41 3.13 12.65 -21.57
CA GLY A 41 3.65 12.47 -22.94
C GLY A 41 4.90 11.61 -23.02
N GLY A 42 5.24 10.88 -21.95
CA GLY A 42 6.28 9.85 -21.98
C GLY A 42 5.77 8.54 -22.60
N HIS A 43 6.69 7.61 -22.82
CA HIS A 43 6.39 6.28 -23.33
C HIS A 43 6.76 5.22 -22.29
N VAL A 44 5.85 4.29 -22.01
CA VAL A 44 6.09 3.14 -21.12
C VAL A 44 6.47 1.92 -21.96
N TYR A 45 7.65 1.35 -21.72
CA TYR A 45 8.14 0.15 -22.42
C TYR A 45 7.72 -1.13 -21.73
N GLY A 46 7.60 -1.12 -20.40
CA GLY A 46 7.22 -2.29 -19.63
C GLY A 46 7.02 -1.97 -18.15
N ILE A 47 6.25 -2.82 -17.50
CA ILE A 47 6.11 -2.86 -16.04
C ILE A 47 6.62 -4.22 -15.59
N TYR A 48 7.53 -4.21 -14.62
CA TYR A 48 8.03 -5.41 -14.00
C TYR A 48 7.63 -5.45 -12.52
N VAL A 49 7.19 -6.62 -12.07
CA VAL A 49 6.98 -6.95 -10.66
C VAL A 49 7.45 -8.37 -10.46
N ASN A 50 8.41 -8.58 -9.54
CA ASN A 50 8.88 -9.91 -9.25
C ASN A 50 7.77 -10.78 -8.60
N ALA A 51 7.92 -12.10 -8.64
CA ALA A 51 6.90 -13.02 -8.12
C ALA A 51 6.54 -12.80 -6.64
N PHE A 52 7.47 -12.25 -5.86
CA PHE A 52 7.25 -11.95 -4.45
C PHE A 52 6.66 -10.56 -4.20
N GLY A 53 6.55 -9.71 -5.22
CA GLY A 53 6.12 -8.32 -5.12
C GLY A 53 7.07 -7.42 -4.34
N THR A 54 8.31 -7.84 -4.07
CA THR A 54 9.31 -7.06 -3.28
C THR A 54 10.11 -6.09 -4.14
N ASP A 55 10.18 -6.36 -5.44
CA ASP A 55 10.94 -5.59 -6.40
C ASP A 55 10.05 -5.33 -7.62
N ALA A 56 9.96 -4.07 -8.01
CA ALA A 56 9.07 -3.59 -9.05
C ALA A 56 9.63 -2.30 -9.65
N TRP A 57 9.50 -2.15 -10.96
CA TRP A 57 9.92 -0.95 -11.67
C TRP A 57 9.14 -0.79 -12.98
N THR A 58 9.08 0.45 -13.43
CA THR A 58 8.51 0.83 -14.73
C THR A 58 9.64 1.26 -15.65
N GLU A 59 9.77 0.61 -16.80
CA GLU A 59 10.70 1.04 -17.84
C GLU A 59 10.01 2.07 -18.73
N HIS A 60 10.60 3.26 -18.85
CA HIS A 60 9.97 4.36 -19.57
C HIS A 60 10.97 5.33 -20.20
N SER A 61 10.48 6.16 -21.13
CA SER A 61 11.23 7.27 -21.70
C SER A 61 11.57 8.33 -20.65
N VAL A 62 12.57 9.16 -20.92
CA VAL A 62 12.93 10.26 -20.02
C VAL A 62 11.74 11.23 -19.85
N ILE A 63 11.40 11.54 -18.60
CA ILE A 63 10.48 12.62 -18.24
C ILE A 63 11.30 13.84 -17.85
N ALA A 64 11.11 14.94 -18.57
CA ALA A 64 11.86 16.17 -18.34
C ALA A 64 11.20 17.06 -17.28
N GLY A 65 12.04 17.77 -16.52
CA GLY A 65 11.61 18.80 -15.58
C GLY A 65 11.30 18.27 -14.17
N ALA A 66 11.68 19.05 -13.17
CA ALA A 66 11.46 18.74 -11.76
C ALA A 66 9.98 18.44 -11.44
N PRO A 67 8.97 19.17 -11.95
CA PRO A 67 7.57 18.86 -11.67
C PRO A 67 7.13 17.49 -12.18
N GLY A 68 7.57 17.09 -13.38
CA GLY A 68 7.25 15.79 -13.96
C GLY A 68 7.85 14.65 -13.15
N LEU A 69 9.11 14.78 -12.74
CA LEU A 69 9.76 13.81 -11.85
C LEU A 69 9.05 13.68 -10.52
N VAL A 70 8.66 14.79 -9.89
CA VAL A 70 7.91 14.76 -8.63
C VAL A 70 6.56 14.04 -8.82
N LEU A 71 5.80 14.38 -9.86
CA LEU A 71 4.49 13.77 -10.12
C LEU A 71 4.58 12.27 -10.36
N VAL A 72 5.50 11.83 -11.23
CA VAL A 72 5.71 10.41 -11.50
C VAL A 72 6.04 9.69 -10.21
N ASN A 73 7.08 10.12 -9.49
CA ASN A 73 7.55 9.39 -8.30
C ASN A 73 6.53 9.42 -7.14
N LEU A 74 5.65 10.41 -7.06
CA LEU A 74 4.54 10.41 -6.09
C LEU A 74 3.36 9.54 -6.52
N ALA A 75 3.22 9.20 -7.80
CA ALA A 75 2.06 8.48 -8.32
C ALA A 75 1.91 7.09 -7.69
N GLY A 76 2.98 6.30 -7.64
CA GLY A 76 3.00 4.99 -7.01
C GLY A 76 2.60 5.00 -5.53
N MET A 77 3.21 5.90 -4.75
CA MET A 77 2.88 6.08 -3.32
C MET A 77 1.46 6.63 -3.12
N GLY A 78 1.00 7.52 -3.99
CA GLY A 78 -0.35 8.06 -3.96
C GLY A 78 -1.39 6.97 -4.22
N MET A 79 -1.16 6.12 -5.22
CA MET A 79 -2.05 5.01 -5.56
C MET A 79 -2.13 3.97 -4.45
N THR A 80 -1.00 3.55 -3.90
CA THR A 80 -0.96 2.56 -2.81
C THR A 80 -1.57 3.11 -1.51
N THR A 81 -1.43 4.41 -1.26
CA THR A 81 -2.15 5.13 -0.19
C THR A 81 -3.66 5.14 -0.42
N LEU A 82 -4.11 5.46 -1.65
CA LEU A 82 -5.53 5.46 -2.01
C LEU A 82 -6.14 4.07 -1.85
N LEU A 83 -5.45 3.02 -2.31
CA LEU A 83 -5.89 1.64 -2.11
C LEU A 83 -6.01 1.30 -0.63
N ALA A 84 -5.05 1.72 0.20
CA ALA A 84 -5.13 1.47 1.64
C ALA A 84 -6.36 2.15 2.27
N ILE A 85 -6.70 3.38 1.87
CA ILE A 85 -7.92 4.07 2.30
C ILE A 85 -9.17 3.30 1.86
N VAL A 86 -9.24 2.87 0.60
CA VAL A 86 -10.38 2.12 0.05
C VAL A 86 -10.57 0.80 0.80
N PHE A 87 -9.50 0.04 1.02
CA PHE A 87 -9.58 -1.22 1.76
C PHE A 87 -9.92 -1.01 3.24
N ALA A 88 -9.44 0.08 3.85
CA ALA A 88 -9.80 0.45 5.21
C ALA A 88 -11.32 0.72 5.31
N ALA A 89 -11.85 1.54 4.41
CA ALA A 89 -13.27 1.87 4.32
C ALA A 89 -14.15 0.65 4.01
N ALA A 90 -13.64 -0.30 3.20
CA ALA A 90 -14.30 -1.57 2.89
C ALA A 90 -14.27 -2.59 4.03
N GLY A 91 -13.66 -2.25 5.19
CA GLY A 91 -13.52 -3.17 6.33
C GLY A 91 -12.48 -4.26 6.13
N GLN A 92 -11.64 -4.17 5.10
CA GLN A 92 -10.55 -5.12 4.83
C GLN A 92 -9.28 -4.74 5.61
N GLY A 93 -9.40 -4.74 6.94
CA GLY A 93 -8.40 -4.14 7.82
C GLY A 93 -6.99 -4.72 7.70
N LEU A 94 -6.85 -6.03 7.43
CA LEU A 94 -5.53 -6.65 7.22
C LEU A 94 -4.85 -6.15 5.95
N ILE A 95 -5.60 -6.05 4.84
CA ILE A 95 -5.09 -5.57 3.55
C ILE A 95 -4.72 -4.09 3.68
N ALA A 96 -5.62 -3.29 4.25
CA ALA A 96 -5.39 -1.86 4.48
C ALA A 96 -4.14 -1.61 5.32
N ALA A 97 -4.01 -2.31 6.46
CA ALA A 97 -2.85 -2.17 7.32
C ALA A 97 -1.54 -2.57 6.62
N PHE A 98 -1.56 -3.63 5.82
CA PHE A 98 -0.41 -4.08 5.06
C PHE A 98 0.03 -3.07 3.99
N LEU A 99 -0.90 -2.61 3.14
CA LEU A 99 -0.64 -1.60 2.12
C LEU A 99 -0.11 -0.32 2.76
N SER A 100 -0.73 0.13 3.86
CA SER A 100 -0.30 1.33 4.55
C SER A 100 1.07 1.23 5.18
N ALA A 101 1.37 0.13 5.87
CA ALA A 101 2.69 -0.07 6.47
C ALA A 101 3.78 -0.07 5.40
N ARG A 102 3.54 -0.78 4.29
CA ARG A 102 4.47 -0.82 3.17
C ARG A 102 4.67 0.57 2.56
N THR A 103 3.59 1.29 2.23
CA THR A 103 3.67 2.64 1.64
C THR A 103 4.44 3.61 2.54
N ALA A 104 4.18 3.58 3.86
CA ALA A 104 4.89 4.41 4.82
C ALA A 104 6.39 4.12 4.87
N ILE A 105 6.80 2.84 4.77
CA ILE A 105 8.21 2.46 4.70
C ILE A 105 8.86 3.01 3.43
N TYR A 106 8.21 2.89 2.28
CA TYR A 106 8.73 3.45 1.02
C TYR A 106 8.83 4.98 1.06
N ALA A 107 7.84 5.66 1.63
CA ALA A 107 7.86 7.11 1.80
C ALA A 107 9.01 7.60 2.69
N LEU A 108 9.52 6.75 3.59
CA LEU A 108 10.67 7.06 4.47
C LEU A 108 12.01 6.60 3.90
N ASN A 109 12.03 5.89 2.77
CA ASN A 109 13.24 5.30 2.22
C ASN A 109 13.94 6.24 1.23
N TYR A 110 14.83 7.10 1.70
CA TYR A 110 15.63 8.01 0.87
C TYR A 110 16.90 7.36 0.27
N GLY A 111 16.96 6.02 0.21
CA GLY A 111 18.05 5.31 -0.44
C GLY A 111 18.14 5.64 -1.94
N PRO A 112 19.33 5.55 -2.56
CA PRO A 112 19.48 5.83 -3.99
C PRO A 112 18.55 4.97 -4.86
N GLY A 113 17.89 5.62 -5.83
CA GLY A 113 17.01 4.94 -6.78
C GLY A 113 15.57 4.74 -6.30
N THR A 114 15.20 5.21 -5.11
CA THR A 114 13.81 5.17 -4.63
C THR A 114 13.02 6.38 -5.10
N ASP A 115 11.69 6.23 -5.15
CA ASP A 115 10.77 7.32 -5.49
C ASP A 115 11.05 8.60 -4.69
N ILE A 116 11.11 8.50 -3.36
CA ILE A 116 11.27 9.68 -2.51
C ILE A 116 12.68 10.27 -2.61
N SER A 117 13.71 9.48 -2.93
CA SER A 117 15.05 10.02 -3.22
C SER A 117 15.03 10.89 -4.48
N THR A 118 14.29 10.48 -5.51
CA THR A 118 14.11 11.25 -6.75
C THR A 118 13.29 12.51 -6.51
N VAL A 119 12.21 12.42 -5.71
CA VAL A 119 11.43 13.60 -5.30
C VAL A 119 12.30 14.58 -4.50
N PHE A 120 13.15 14.09 -3.60
CA PHE A 120 14.08 14.94 -2.84
C PHE A 120 15.11 15.62 -3.74
N ALA A 121 15.67 14.90 -4.72
CA ALA A 121 16.58 15.47 -5.69
C ALA A 121 15.92 16.57 -6.55
N ALA A 122 14.63 16.42 -6.88
CA ALA A 122 13.89 17.36 -7.71
C ALA A 122 13.29 18.56 -6.94
N ALA A 123 12.79 18.36 -5.72
CA ALA A 123 12.03 19.34 -4.95
C ALA A 123 12.70 19.78 -3.63
N GLY A 124 13.84 19.20 -3.29
CA GLY A 124 14.57 19.50 -2.05
C GLY A 124 13.77 19.17 -0.79
N SER A 125 13.82 20.05 0.20
CA SER A 125 13.21 19.83 1.52
C SER A 125 11.69 19.68 1.50
N MET A 126 11.00 20.10 0.44
CA MET A 126 9.56 19.84 0.28
C MET A 126 9.23 18.34 0.24
N ALA A 127 10.15 17.50 -0.23
CA ALA A 127 9.98 16.06 -0.23
C ALA A 127 9.79 15.49 1.18
N ILE A 128 10.40 16.11 2.20
CA ILE A 128 10.24 15.71 3.60
C ILE A 128 8.79 15.92 4.05
N ALA A 129 8.20 17.07 3.72
CA ALA A 129 6.81 17.35 4.06
C ALA A 129 5.83 16.39 3.35
N LEU A 130 6.09 16.09 2.07
CA LEU A 130 5.29 15.14 1.29
C LEU A 130 5.40 13.71 1.84
N SER A 131 6.62 13.27 2.16
CA SER A 131 6.90 11.99 2.82
C SER A 131 6.15 11.88 4.15
N LEU A 132 6.25 12.89 5.02
CA LEU A 132 5.55 12.92 6.31
C LEU A 132 4.03 12.90 6.14
N LEU A 133 3.49 13.62 5.16
CA LEU A 133 2.06 13.59 4.87
C LEU A 133 1.59 12.19 4.46
N ILE A 134 2.30 11.53 3.54
CA ILE A 134 2.00 10.15 3.12
C ILE A 134 2.09 9.19 4.31
N VAL A 135 3.10 9.33 5.15
CA VAL A 135 3.28 8.51 6.36
C VAL A 135 2.10 8.71 7.33
N VAL A 136 1.71 9.95 7.61
CA VAL A 136 0.60 10.27 8.53
C VAL A 136 -0.72 9.69 8.02
N ILE A 137 -1.02 9.82 6.72
CA ILE A 137 -2.24 9.26 6.12
C ILE A 137 -2.26 7.73 6.27
N ASN A 138 -1.12 7.07 6.02
CA ASN A 138 -1.02 5.62 6.11
C ASN A 138 -1.08 5.13 7.56
N ILE A 139 -0.47 5.84 8.52
CA ILE A 139 -0.65 5.55 9.95
C ILE A 139 -2.11 5.69 10.36
N ALA A 140 -2.80 6.74 9.89
CA ALA A 140 -4.24 6.91 10.16
C ALA A 140 -5.07 5.74 9.60
N CYS A 141 -4.74 5.23 8.41
CA CYS A 141 -5.38 4.04 7.85
C CYS A 141 -5.15 2.77 8.67
N ILE A 142 -3.93 2.57 9.18
CA ILE A 142 -3.60 1.46 10.10
C ILE A 142 -4.44 1.58 11.38
N CYS A 143 -4.49 2.77 11.99
CA CYS A 143 -5.27 3.04 13.19
C CYS A 143 -6.76 2.78 12.97
N TYR A 144 -7.30 3.23 11.82
CA TYR A 144 -8.69 2.99 11.45
C TYR A 144 -8.99 1.49 11.26
N ALA A 145 -8.12 0.78 10.55
CA ALA A 145 -8.23 -0.67 10.37
C ALA A 145 -8.20 -1.43 11.70
N ALA A 146 -7.32 -1.04 12.63
CA ALA A 146 -7.24 -1.64 13.96
C ALA A 146 -8.50 -1.37 14.79
N ALA A 147 -9.01 -0.14 14.77
CA ALA A 147 -10.24 0.24 15.48
C ALA A 147 -11.48 -0.50 14.92
N GLY A 148 -11.58 -0.64 13.60
CA GLY A 148 -12.65 -1.40 12.94
C GLY A 148 -12.66 -2.86 13.37
N ASN A 149 -11.50 -3.52 13.39
CA ASN A 149 -11.37 -4.90 13.84
C ASN A 149 -11.75 -5.08 15.32
N ALA A 150 -11.35 -4.15 16.19
CA ALA A 150 -11.73 -4.18 17.60
C ALA A 150 -13.25 -4.05 17.80
N ARG A 151 -13.90 -3.18 17.02
CA ARG A 151 -15.36 -3.02 17.05
C ARG A 151 -16.09 -4.29 16.61
N VAL A 152 -15.65 -4.92 15.52
CA VAL A 152 -16.22 -6.18 15.03
C VAL A 152 -16.05 -7.31 16.05
N ALA A 153 -14.88 -7.42 16.67
CA ALA A 153 -14.62 -8.41 17.72
C ALA A 153 -15.54 -8.20 18.94
N ALA A 154 -15.74 -6.94 19.36
CA ALA A 154 -16.66 -6.60 20.45
C ALA A 154 -18.11 -6.95 20.13
N ILE A 155 -18.58 -6.67 18.91
CA ILE A 155 -19.94 -7.03 18.46
C ILE A 155 -20.12 -8.55 18.46
N ARG A 156 -19.18 -9.31 17.87
CA ARG A 156 -19.24 -10.77 17.86
C ARG A 156 -19.29 -11.36 19.27
N LYS A 157 -18.49 -10.84 20.21
CA LYS A 157 -18.49 -11.28 21.61
C LYS A 157 -19.86 -11.06 22.26
N ARG A 158 -20.52 -9.92 22.01
CA ARG A 158 -21.86 -9.63 22.53
C ARG A 158 -22.94 -10.54 21.94
N VAL A 159 -22.89 -10.81 20.64
CA VAL A 159 -23.83 -11.72 19.96
C VAL A 159 -23.72 -13.14 20.52
N ILE A 160 -22.50 -13.65 20.67
CA ILE A 160 -22.27 -15.00 21.23
C ILE A 160 -22.75 -15.07 22.68
N ALA A 161 -22.44 -14.07 23.49
CA ALA A 161 -22.90 -14.01 24.89
C ALA A 161 -24.43 -14.00 24.99
N GLY A 162 -25.12 -13.23 24.14
CA GLY A 162 -26.57 -13.17 24.09
C GLY A 162 -27.23 -14.48 23.66
N LEU A 163 -26.60 -15.22 22.73
CA LEU A 163 -27.07 -16.54 22.29
C LEU A 163 -26.83 -17.65 23.34
N SER A 164 -25.87 -17.48 24.24
CA SER A 164 -25.61 -18.43 25.33
C SER A 164 -26.47 -18.22 26.57
N SER A 165 -27.22 -17.11 26.64
CA SER A 165 -28.13 -16.75 27.73
C SER A 165 -29.60 -17.05 27.44
N SER A 166 -29.89 -17.66 26.30
CA SER A 166 -31.22 -18.08 25.80
C SER A 166 -31.23 -19.58 25.55
#